data_AF-A0A447TQJ7-F1
#
_entry.id   AF-A0A447TQJ7-F1
#
_cell.length_a   1.000
_cell.length_b   1.000
_cell.length_c   1.000
_cell.angle_alpha   90.00
_cell.angle_beta   90.00
_cell.angle_gamma   90.00
#
_symmetry.space_group_name_H-M   'P 1'
#
loop_
_entity.id
_entity.type
_entity.pdbx_description
1 polymer ?
#
loop_
_entity_poly.entity_id
_entity_poly.type
_entity_poly.pdbx_seq_one_letter_code
_entity_poly.pdbx_strand_id
1 'polypeptide(L)'
;MLDVLDIPRAMLPQVRKSSEVYGQTNIGGKGGTRIPIAGIAGDQQAALFGQLCVKEGMAKNTYGTGCFMLMNTGEKAVKIGKTAC
;
A
#
# COMPACT_ATOMS: atom_id res chain seq x y z
N MET A 1 -6.54 -1.33 19.68
CA MET A 1 -5.12 -1.19 19.29
C MET A 1 -4.59 0.19 19.64
N LEU A 2 -5.21 1.29 19.19
CA LEU A 2 -4.75 2.65 19.52
C LEU A 2 -4.71 2.91 21.03
N ASP A 3 -5.77 2.56 21.76
CA ASP A 3 -5.82 2.72 23.22
C ASP A 3 -4.76 1.87 23.95
N VAL A 4 -4.44 0.69 23.41
CA VAL A 4 -3.42 -0.21 23.97
C VAL A 4 -2.01 0.36 23.80
N LEU A 5 -1.79 1.14 22.74
CA LEU A 5 -0.52 1.79 22.43
C LEU A 5 -0.48 3.26 22.90
N ASP A 6 -1.53 3.74 23.56
CA ASP A 6 -1.72 5.14 23.97
C ASP A 6 -1.51 6.16 22.84
N ILE A 7 -2.10 5.90 21.66
CA ILE A 7 -1.95 6.77 20.47
C ILE A 7 -3.22 7.60 20.25
N PRO A 8 -3.16 8.94 20.31
CA PRO A 8 -4.29 9.81 20.00
C PRO A 8 -4.74 9.68 18.55
N ARG A 9 -6.05 9.43 18.34
CA ARG A 9 -6.63 9.27 16.99
C ARG A 9 -6.41 10.47 16.08
N ALA A 10 -6.31 11.68 16.64
CA ALA A 10 -6.08 12.91 15.89
C ALA A 10 -4.73 12.97 15.16
N MET A 11 -3.76 12.12 15.54
CA MET A 11 -2.46 12.03 14.87
C MET A 11 -2.50 11.17 13.59
N LEU A 12 -3.58 10.40 13.37
CA LEU A 12 -3.63 9.47 12.25
C LEU A 12 -3.93 10.19 10.93
N PRO A 13 -3.26 9.80 9.83
CA PRO A 13 -3.63 10.29 8.51
C PRO A 13 -4.98 9.70 8.07
N GLN A 14 -5.59 10.32 7.08
CA GLN A 14 -6.76 9.74 6.42
C GLN A 14 -6.33 8.58 5.51
N VAL A 15 -6.93 7.41 5.70
CA VAL A 15 -6.73 6.25 4.82
C VAL A 15 -7.46 6.48 3.49
N ARG A 16 -6.78 6.19 2.38
CA ARG A 16 -7.21 6.43 1.00
C ARG A 16 -6.88 5.21 0.13
N LYS A 17 -7.48 5.10 -1.06
CA LYS A 17 -7.14 4.07 -2.06
C LYS A 17 -5.72 4.27 -2.56
N SER A 18 -5.05 3.23 -3.04
CA SER A 18 -3.68 3.34 -3.58
C SER A 18 -3.57 4.09 -4.92
N SER A 19 -4.69 4.28 -5.61
CA SER A 19 -4.79 5.04 -6.87
C SER A 19 -6.01 5.96 -6.83
N GLU A 20 -5.77 7.20 -6.40
CA GLU A 20 -6.71 8.33 -6.42
C GLU A 20 -5.92 9.65 -6.36
N VAL A 21 -6.50 10.77 -6.79
CA VAL A 21 -5.84 12.09 -6.65
C VAL A 21 -5.96 12.56 -5.20
N TYR A 22 -4.86 12.50 -4.44
CA TYR A 22 -4.82 12.93 -3.03
C TYR A 22 -4.66 14.44 -2.89
N GLY A 23 -4.06 15.07 -3.90
CA GLY A 23 -3.71 16.48 -3.91
C GLY A 23 -2.79 16.80 -5.08
N GLN A 24 -2.26 18.03 -5.09
CA GLN A 24 -1.35 18.50 -6.13
C GLN A 24 -0.11 19.10 -5.48
N THR A 25 1.05 18.86 -6.09
CA THR A 25 2.26 19.59 -5.74
C THR A 25 2.13 21.04 -6.17
N ASN A 26 2.87 21.92 -5.52
CA ASN A 26 3.00 23.31 -5.92
C ASN A 26 4.47 23.59 -6.28
N ILE A 27 4.83 23.29 -7.54
CA ILE A 27 6.20 23.48 -8.01
C ILE A 27 6.33 24.91 -8.53
N GLY A 28 7.17 25.72 -7.89
CA GLY A 28 7.43 27.11 -8.29
C GLY A 28 6.49 28.17 -7.68
N GLY A 29 5.65 27.81 -6.70
CA GLY A 29 4.85 28.78 -5.95
C GLY A 29 3.65 29.35 -6.73
N LYS A 30 3.39 30.65 -6.56
CA LYS A 30 2.21 31.31 -7.18
C LYS A 30 2.42 31.43 -8.70
N GLY A 31 1.54 30.80 -9.48
CA GLY A 31 1.69 30.69 -10.94
C GLY A 31 2.53 29.50 -11.41
N GLY A 32 3.05 28.68 -10.49
CA GLY A 32 3.80 27.47 -10.81
C GLY A 32 2.93 26.27 -11.22
N THR A 33 3.57 25.18 -11.62
CA THR A 33 2.90 23.97 -12.11
C THR A 33 2.26 23.18 -10.96
N ARG A 34 1.05 22.66 -11.22
CA ARG A 34 0.34 21.74 -10.33
C ARG A 34 0.42 20.32 -10.88
N ILE A 35 1.17 19.43 -10.22
CA ILE A 35 1.27 18.02 -10.61
C ILE A 35 0.45 17.17 -9.63
N PRO A 36 -0.52 16.36 -10.10
CA PRO A 36 -1.27 15.47 -9.23
C PRO A 36 -0.37 14.44 -8.53
N ILE A 37 -0.55 14.28 -7.22
CA ILE A 37 -0.07 13.11 -6.49
C ILE A 37 -1.21 12.10 -6.56
N ALA A 38 -1.01 11.00 -7.30
CA ALA A 38 -2.09 10.07 -7.66
C ALA A 38 -1.82 8.59 -7.37
N GLY A 39 -0.62 8.23 -6.92
CA GLY A 39 -0.24 6.85 -6.57
C GLY A 39 0.51 6.79 -5.25
N ILE A 40 0.01 6.03 -4.29
CA ILE A 40 0.67 5.75 -3.00
C ILE A 40 0.46 4.28 -2.67
N ALA A 41 1.54 3.53 -2.55
CA ALA A 41 1.53 2.13 -2.14
C ALA A 41 2.81 1.82 -1.34
N GLY A 42 2.75 0.83 -0.44
CA GLY A 42 3.94 0.30 0.21
C GLY A 42 4.85 -0.38 -0.81
N ASP A 43 6.17 -0.35 -0.59
CA ASP A 43 7.18 -0.84 -1.53
C ASP A 43 6.89 -2.26 -2.05
N GLN A 44 6.66 -3.21 -1.13
CA GLN A 44 6.45 -4.61 -1.51
C GLN A 44 5.15 -4.82 -2.31
N GLN A 45 4.08 -4.07 -1.98
CA GLN A 45 2.82 -4.07 -2.72
C GLN A 45 2.95 -3.37 -4.08
N ALA A 46 3.74 -2.29 -4.16
CA ALA A 46 4.05 -1.61 -5.40
C ALA A 46 4.85 -2.53 -6.34
N ALA A 47 5.81 -3.30 -5.81
CA ALA A 47 6.54 -4.31 -6.57
C ALA A 47 5.63 -5.46 -7.06
N LEU A 48 4.67 -5.91 -6.25
CA LEU A 48 3.66 -6.88 -6.66
C LEU A 48 2.81 -6.35 -7.82
N PHE A 49 2.36 -5.10 -7.73
CA PHE A 49 1.60 -4.45 -8.80
C PHE A 49 2.44 -4.23 -10.07
N GLY A 50 3.70 -3.80 -9.92
CA GLY A 50 4.64 -3.59 -11.02
C GLY A 50 5.02 -4.87 -11.77
N GLN A 51 4.93 -6.02 -11.11
CA GLN A 51 5.07 -7.36 -11.71
C GLN A 51 3.77 -7.88 -12.35
N LEU A 52 2.73 -7.03 -12.45
CA LEU A 52 1.41 -7.38 -12.98
C LEU A 52 0.74 -8.56 -12.26
N CYS A 53 1.07 -8.78 -10.98
CA CYS A 53 0.41 -9.80 -10.14
C CYS A 53 -0.99 -9.33 -9.68
N VAL A 54 -1.86 -8.99 -10.64
CA VAL A 54 -3.18 -8.39 -10.43
C VAL A 54 -4.32 -9.41 -10.36
N LYS A 55 -4.02 -10.69 -10.55
CA LYS A 55 -4.97 -11.81 -10.41
C LYS A 55 -4.67 -12.63 -9.17
N GLU A 56 -5.71 -13.22 -8.60
CA GLU A 56 -5.59 -14.14 -7.47
C GLU A 56 -4.60 -15.29 -7.79
N GLY A 57 -3.79 -15.66 -6.81
CA GLY A 57 -2.77 -16.71 -6.91
C GLY A 57 -1.45 -16.24 -7.54
N MET A 58 -1.40 -15.07 -8.19
CA MET A 58 -0.15 -14.52 -8.68
C MET A 58 0.72 -14.07 -7.50
N ALA A 59 2.00 -14.44 -7.54
CA ALA A 59 2.96 -14.15 -6.49
C ALA A 59 4.27 -13.63 -7.07
N LYS A 60 4.99 -12.88 -6.25
CA LYS A 60 6.37 -12.46 -6.51
C LYS A 60 7.22 -12.66 -5.27
N ASN A 61 8.53 -12.67 -5.49
CA ASN A 61 9.51 -12.58 -4.42
C ASN A 61 10.50 -11.45 -4.74
N THR A 62 10.78 -10.59 -3.75
CA THR A 62 11.79 -9.52 -3.88
C THR A 62 13.00 -9.89 -3.04
N TYR A 63 14.15 -10.00 -3.69
CA TYR A 63 15.43 -10.30 -3.07
C TYR A 63 16.27 -9.02 -2.95
N GLY A 64 16.52 -8.59 -1.71
CA GLY A 64 17.44 -7.50 -1.37
C GLY A 64 18.20 -7.87 -0.10
N THR A 65 18.36 -6.94 0.84
CA THR A 65 18.90 -7.26 2.18
C THR A 65 18.00 -8.24 2.95
N GLY A 66 16.69 -8.20 2.68
CA GLY A 66 15.71 -9.19 3.11
C GLY A 66 15.00 -9.85 1.91
N CYS A 67 14.24 -10.90 2.19
CA CYS A 67 13.47 -11.64 1.19
C CYS A 67 11.98 -11.58 1.52
N PHE A 68 11.16 -11.03 0.61
CA PHE A 68 9.72 -10.85 0.82
C PHE A 68 8.91 -11.49 -0.29
N MET A 69 8.21 -12.56 0.05
CA MET A 69 7.23 -13.23 -0.82
C MET A 69 5.83 -12.65 -0.58
N LEU A 70 5.19 -12.19 -1.64
CA LEU A 70 3.82 -11.70 -1.61
C LEU A 70 2.99 -12.43 -2.67
N MET A 71 1.76 -12.78 -2.32
CA MET A 71 0.76 -13.37 -3.21
C MET A 71 -0.53 -12.55 -3.16
N ASN A 72 -1.12 -12.31 -4.31
CA ASN A 72 -2.44 -11.70 -4.43
C ASN A 72 -3.51 -12.73 -4.08
N THR A 73 -4.33 -12.48 -3.06
CA THR A 73 -5.42 -13.38 -2.62
C THR A 73 -6.80 -12.92 -3.12
N GLY A 74 -6.83 -12.02 -4.10
CA GLY A 74 -8.05 -11.40 -4.60
C GLY A 74 -8.72 -10.51 -3.56
N GLU A 75 -10.04 -10.43 -3.61
CA GLU A 75 -10.85 -9.60 -2.70
C GLU A 75 -11.07 -10.24 -1.32
N LYS A 76 -10.65 -11.50 -1.16
CA LYS A 76 -10.85 -12.27 0.07
C LYS A 76 -9.53 -12.39 0.81
N ALA A 77 -9.47 -11.80 2.00
CA ALA A 77 -8.37 -12.07 2.92
C ALA A 77 -8.36 -13.56 3.30
N VAL A 78 -7.19 -14.19 3.20
CA VAL A 78 -7.00 -15.57 3.67
C VAL A 78 -7.20 -15.60 5.18
N LYS A 79 -8.20 -16.37 5.62
CA LYS A 79 -8.37 -16.66 7.04
C LYS A 79 -7.37 -17.73 7.43
N ILE A 80 -6.72 -17.56 8.57
CA ILE A 80 -5.94 -18.64 9.19
C ILE A 80 -6.93 -19.78 9.49
N GLY A 81 -6.82 -20.87 8.76
CA GLY A 81 -7.54 -22.10 9.07
C GLY A 81 -6.93 -22.75 10.31
N LYS A 82 -7.74 -23.44 11.13
CA LYS A 82 -7.29 -24.31 12.23
C LYS A 82 -6.49 -25.55 11.75
N THR A 83 -5.92 -25.53 10.56
CA THR A 83 -5.27 -26.70 9.95
C THR A 83 -3.88 -26.30 9.46
N ALA A 84 -3.01 -26.10 10.44
CA ALA A 84 -1.57 -26.21 10.29
C ALA A 84 -0.98 -26.76 11.61
N CYS A 85 -1.57 -27.85 12.10
CA CYS A 85 -0.95 -29.01 12.73
C CYS A 85 -2.06 -30.03 13.03
#